data_AF-A0A916VRK1-F1
#
_entry.id   AF-A0A916VRK1-F1
#
_cell.length_a   1.000
_cell.length_b   1.000
_cell.length_c   1.000
_cell.angle_alpha   90.00
_cell.angle_beta   90.00
_cell.angle_gamma   90.00
#
_symmetry.space_group_name_H-M   'P 1'
#
loop_
_entity.id
_entity.type
_entity.pdbx_description
1 polymer ?
#
loop_
_entity_poly.entity_id
_entity_poly.type
_entity_poly.pdbx_seq_one_letter_code
_entity_poly.pdbx_strand_id
1 'polypeptide(L)'
;MVKTIQSQEINLRYLIDNFSLQLVRDEQFFREWQDDLPEISDWEKELLNQVPPAEELRFQEGYFNLLQNPPFLEDIVRMAIVDPILFIGKFFLYPDHIRSEKSINLELADKEVIIRGRIDALVMNEQLWMMVIESKRAEFSIEAGLAQLLTYLMASLYPEHPNYGLIMTE
;
A
#
# COMPACT_ATOMS: atom_id res chain seq x y z
N MET A 1 -1.90 25.81 22.59
CA MET A 1 -0.76 25.94 21.65
C MET A 1 -0.73 24.66 20.84
N VAL A 2 -1.08 24.71 19.55
CA VAL A 2 -1.23 23.51 18.73
C VAL A 2 0.11 22.81 18.54
N LYS A 3 0.18 21.52 18.88
CA LYS A 3 1.36 20.68 18.75
C LYS A 3 1.32 19.93 17.43
N THR A 4 2.31 20.14 16.57
CA THR A 4 2.43 19.37 15.33
C THR A 4 3.30 18.14 15.55
N ILE A 5 2.85 16.97 15.10
CA ILE A 5 3.60 15.71 15.12
C ILE A 5 3.80 15.24 13.68
N GLN A 6 4.99 14.75 13.35
CA GLN A 6 5.26 14.19 12.02
C GLN A 6 4.70 12.78 11.90
N SER A 7 4.09 12.42 10.77
CA SER A 7 3.48 11.10 10.58
C SER A 7 4.51 9.96 10.70
N GLN A 8 5.78 10.20 10.35
CA GLN A 8 6.86 9.23 10.48
C GLN A 8 7.21 8.90 11.93
N GLU A 9 6.81 9.76 12.89
CA GLU A 9 7.01 9.53 14.33
C GLU A 9 5.85 8.74 14.97
N ILE A 10 4.80 8.44 14.20
CA ILE A 10 3.62 7.72 14.67
C ILE A 10 3.85 6.21 14.57
N ASN A 11 3.60 5.50 15.66
CA ASN A 11 3.63 4.04 15.70
C ASN A 11 2.23 3.46 15.94
N LEU A 12 2.08 2.14 15.79
CA LEU A 12 0.79 1.45 15.96
C LEU A 12 0.18 1.67 17.34
N ARG A 13 1.00 1.72 18.40
CA ARG A 13 0.50 1.97 19.76
C ARG A 13 -0.17 3.33 19.87
N TYR A 14 0.43 4.37 19.29
CA TYR A 14 -0.17 5.70 19.24
C TYR A 14 -1.53 5.66 18.54
N LEU A 15 -1.64 4.93 17.43
CA LEU A 15 -2.90 4.80 16.69
C LEU A 15 -3.98 4.07 17.49
N ILE A 16 -3.62 3.00 18.20
CA ILE A 16 -4.54 2.29 19.09
C ILE A 16 -5.05 3.22 20.19
N ASP A 17 -4.14 3.94 20.86
CA ASP A 17 -4.46 4.72 22.05
C ASP A 17 -5.21 6.03 21.73
N ASN A 18 -5.04 6.59 20.52
CA ASN A 18 -5.59 7.90 20.14
C ASN A 18 -6.70 7.84 19.09
N PHE A 19 -6.77 6.78 18.28
CA PHE A 19 -7.75 6.62 17.20
C PHE A 19 -8.58 5.35 17.32
N SER A 20 -8.45 4.62 18.42
CA SER A 20 -9.17 3.35 18.65
C SER A 20 -8.91 2.31 17.55
N LEU A 21 -7.70 2.30 16.98
CA LEU A 21 -7.30 1.28 16.01
C LEU A 21 -7.46 -0.12 16.62
N GLN A 22 -8.09 -1.03 15.87
CA GLN A 22 -8.31 -2.41 16.30
C GLN A 22 -7.65 -3.39 15.33
N LEU A 23 -6.95 -4.39 15.87
CA LEU A 23 -6.49 -5.53 15.09
C LEU A 23 -7.63 -6.54 14.98
N VAL A 24 -8.11 -6.75 13.77
CA VAL A 24 -9.08 -7.80 13.46
C VAL A 24 -8.35 -8.95 12.78
N ARG A 25 -8.56 -10.18 13.28
CA ARG A 25 -7.99 -11.42 12.72
C ARG A 25 -9.05 -12.33 12.09
N ASP A 26 -10.31 -11.91 12.13
CA ASP A 26 -11.39 -12.63 11.48
C ASP A 26 -11.25 -12.47 9.97
N GLU A 27 -10.96 -13.57 9.28
CA GLU A 27 -10.82 -13.62 7.82
C GLU A 27 -12.13 -13.25 7.11
N GLN A 28 -13.26 -13.27 7.83
CA GLN A 28 -14.58 -12.93 7.33
C GLN A 28 -14.91 -11.44 7.46
N PHE A 29 -14.03 -10.63 8.06
CA PHE A 29 -14.33 -9.23 8.37
C PHE A 29 -14.39 -8.34 7.12
N PHE A 30 -13.46 -8.54 6.20
CA PHE A 30 -13.49 -7.94 4.86
C PHE A 30 -13.84 -9.07 3.91
N ARG A 31 -15.09 -9.18 3.47
CA ARG A 31 -15.47 -10.20 2.47
C ARG A 31 -15.41 -9.69 1.05
N GLU A 32 -15.45 -8.37 0.87
CA GLU A 32 -15.50 -7.72 -0.42
C GLU A 32 -14.24 -7.89 -1.27
N TRP A 33 -13.13 -8.33 -0.68
CA TRP A 33 -11.89 -8.69 -1.39
C TRP A 33 -11.76 -10.20 -1.65
N GLN A 34 -12.76 -11.00 -1.29
CA GLN A 34 -12.80 -12.47 -1.50
C GLN A 34 -14.01 -12.88 -2.34
N ASP A 35 -15.16 -12.28 -2.07
CA ASP A 35 -16.45 -12.61 -2.67
C ASP A 35 -16.75 -11.68 -3.87
N ASP A 36 -17.50 -12.18 -4.85
CA ASP A 36 -18.03 -11.43 -6.00
C ASP A 36 -16.99 -10.61 -6.81
N LEU A 37 -15.72 -11.05 -6.77
CA LEU A 37 -14.66 -10.43 -7.57
C LEU A 37 -14.87 -10.69 -9.06
N PRO A 38 -14.54 -9.70 -9.92
CA PRO A 38 -14.60 -9.89 -11.37
C PRO A 38 -13.62 -10.97 -11.81
N GLU A 39 -14.06 -11.83 -12.74
CA GLU A 39 -13.15 -12.80 -13.34
C GLU A 39 -12.07 -12.08 -14.16
N ILE A 40 -10.81 -12.43 -13.90
CA ILE A 40 -9.71 -12.02 -14.75
C ILE A 40 -9.69 -12.88 -16.03
N SER A 41 -9.46 -12.22 -17.16
CA SER A 41 -9.38 -12.83 -18.48
C SER A 41 -8.23 -13.83 -18.60
N ASP A 42 -8.29 -14.74 -19.56
CA ASP A 42 -7.20 -15.68 -19.81
C ASP A 42 -5.89 -14.97 -20.18
N TRP A 43 -5.95 -13.81 -20.82
CA TRP A 43 -4.81 -12.95 -21.08
C TRP A 43 -4.22 -12.33 -19.80
N GLU A 44 -5.05 -11.84 -18.88
CA GLU A 44 -4.60 -11.31 -17.58
C GLU A 44 -4.02 -12.43 -16.72
N LYS A 45 -4.65 -13.61 -16.72
CA LYS A 45 -4.10 -14.82 -16.11
C LYS A 45 -2.78 -15.20 -16.77
N GLU A 46 -2.66 -15.13 -18.09
CA GLU A 46 -1.38 -15.38 -18.77
C GLU A 46 -0.37 -14.36 -18.28
N LEU A 47 -0.60 -13.05 -18.38
CA LEU A 47 0.34 -12.03 -17.92
C LEU A 47 0.78 -12.23 -16.46
N LEU A 48 -0.12 -12.61 -15.56
CA LEU A 48 0.20 -12.95 -14.17
C LEU A 48 0.90 -14.31 -14.03
N ASN A 49 0.60 -15.28 -14.90
CA ASN A 49 1.04 -16.67 -14.87
C ASN A 49 1.77 -17.13 -16.14
N GLN A 50 2.57 -16.34 -16.87
CA GLN A 50 3.13 -16.82 -18.16
C GLN A 50 4.24 -17.86 -17.93
N VAL A 51 3.90 -19.08 -17.47
CA VAL A 51 4.13 -20.39 -18.10
C VAL A 51 2.97 -21.37 -17.72
N PRO A 52 2.52 -22.29 -18.60
CA PRO A 52 1.54 -23.36 -18.34
C PRO A 52 1.91 -24.31 -17.16
N PRO A 53 1.03 -25.24 -16.74
CA PRO A 53 0.92 -25.78 -15.37
C PRO A 53 2.04 -26.72 -14.87
N ALA A 54 3.26 -26.60 -15.39
CA ALA A 54 4.43 -27.34 -14.94
C ALA A 54 5.57 -26.47 -14.38
N GLU A 55 5.48 -25.14 -14.43
CA GLU A 55 6.55 -24.23 -13.96
C GLU A 55 5.93 -23.03 -13.22
N GLU A 56 6.10 -22.97 -11.90
CA GLU A 56 5.64 -21.86 -11.07
C GLU A 56 6.33 -20.54 -11.47
N LEU A 57 5.53 -19.62 -12.04
CA LEU A 57 5.60 -18.15 -11.92
C LEU A 57 6.92 -17.43 -12.28
N ARG A 58 7.05 -16.98 -13.53
CA ARG A 58 8.17 -16.14 -13.99
C ARG A 58 8.28 -14.75 -13.35
N PHE A 59 7.20 -14.16 -12.84
CA PHE A 59 7.30 -12.93 -12.02
C PHE A 59 8.01 -13.20 -10.70
N GLN A 60 7.73 -14.35 -10.08
CA GLN A 60 8.44 -14.81 -8.89
C GLN A 60 9.89 -15.15 -9.24
N GLU A 61 10.15 -15.84 -10.36
CA GLU A 61 11.53 -16.12 -10.79
C GLU A 61 12.32 -14.85 -11.11
N GLY A 62 11.70 -13.86 -11.76
CA GLY A 62 12.30 -12.54 -12.02
C GLY A 62 12.65 -11.83 -10.72
N TYR A 63 11.71 -11.80 -9.77
CA TYR A 63 11.94 -11.30 -8.41
C TYR A 63 13.06 -12.08 -7.69
N PHE A 64 13.04 -13.41 -7.70
CA PHE A 64 14.05 -14.25 -7.07
C PHE A 64 15.42 -14.10 -7.73
N ASN A 65 15.49 -13.93 -9.05
CA ASN A 65 16.72 -13.65 -9.77
C ASN A 65 17.30 -12.27 -9.39
N LEU A 66 16.44 -11.27 -9.22
CA LEU A 66 16.82 -9.96 -8.69
C LEU A 66 17.32 -10.06 -7.24
N LEU A 67 16.68 -10.90 -6.40
CA LEU A 67 17.13 -11.16 -5.02
C LEU A 67 18.48 -11.89 -4.96
N GLN A 68 18.74 -12.82 -5.88
CA GLN A 68 19.97 -13.61 -5.94
C GLN A 68 21.16 -12.82 -6.50
N ASN A 69 20.91 -11.70 -7.18
CA ASN A 69 21.94 -10.86 -7.81
C ASN A 69 21.83 -9.36 -7.39
N PRO A 70 22.01 -9.00 -6.12
CA PRO A 70 22.01 -7.60 -5.68
C PRO A 70 23.20 -6.84 -6.29
N PRO A 71 23.00 -5.62 -6.85
CA PRO A 71 22.57 -4.48 -6.05
C PRO A 71 21.49 -3.65 -6.78
N PHE A 72 20.27 -4.17 -6.88
CA PHE A 72 19.23 -3.43 -7.57
C PHE A 72 18.54 -2.42 -6.64
N LEU A 73 18.53 -1.17 -7.13
CA LEU A 73 17.90 0.03 -6.58
C LEU A 73 16.38 -0.12 -6.62
N GLU A 74 15.69 0.57 -5.72
CA GLU A 74 14.23 0.75 -5.62
C GLU A 74 13.53 0.76 -7.00
N ASP A 75 14.06 1.57 -7.92
CA ASP A 75 13.53 1.74 -9.27
C ASP A 75 13.35 0.44 -10.07
N ILE A 76 14.18 -0.58 -9.83
CA ILE A 76 14.15 -1.83 -10.58
C ILE A 76 13.06 -2.77 -10.06
N VAL A 77 12.84 -2.83 -8.74
CA VAL A 77 11.73 -3.63 -8.18
C VAL A 77 10.40 -2.98 -8.54
N ARG A 78 10.32 -1.65 -8.39
CA ARG A 78 9.19 -0.86 -8.88
C ARG A 78 8.90 -1.14 -10.36
N MET A 79 9.90 -1.00 -11.23
CA MET A 79 9.73 -1.17 -12.68
C MET A 79 9.45 -2.62 -13.10
N ALA A 80 10.05 -3.60 -12.45
CA ALA A 80 9.96 -5.00 -12.86
C ALA A 80 8.75 -5.73 -12.24
N ILE A 81 8.24 -5.27 -11.10
CA ILE A 81 7.19 -5.96 -10.34
C ILE A 81 5.96 -5.07 -10.13
N VAL A 82 6.13 -3.90 -9.51
CA VAL A 82 5.00 -3.05 -9.11
C VAL A 82 4.29 -2.47 -10.33
N ASP A 83 5.02 -1.79 -11.22
CA ASP A 83 4.45 -1.13 -12.40
C ASP A 83 3.71 -2.12 -13.32
N PRO A 84 4.23 -3.34 -13.61
CA PRO A 84 3.49 -4.34 -14.36
C PRO A 84 2.20 -4.82 -13.68
N ILE A 85 2.19 -5.02 -12.36
CA ILE A 85 0.96 -5.40 -11.63
C ILE A 85 -0.08 -4.28 -11.76
N LEU A 86 0.34 -3.02 -11.62
CA LEU A 86 -0.55 -1.87 -11.78
C LEU A 86 -1.08 -1.74 -13.21
N PHE A 87 -0.26 -2.08 -14.20
CA PHE A 87 -0.65 -2.10 -15.60
C PHE A 87 -1.69 -3.19 -15.89
N ILE A 88 -1.47 -4.41 -15.39
CA ILE A 88 -2.42 -5.52 -15.51
C ILE A 88 -3.74 -5.18 -14.81
N GLY A 89 -3.66 -4.57 -13.62
CA GLY A 89 -4.82 -4.08 -12.86
C GLY A 89 -5.52 -2.87 -13.48
N LYS A 90 -5.08 -2.40 -14.67
CA LYS A 90 -5.67 -1.29 -15.43
C LYS A 90 -5.71 0.05 -14.68
N PHE A 91 -4.91 0.21 -13.62
CA PHE A 91 -4.90 1.42 -12.77
C PHE A 91 -4.44 2.70 -13.50
N PHE A 92 -3.83 2.56 -14.68
CA PHE A 92 -3.42 3.68 -15.53
C PHE A 92 -4.48 4.10 -16.57
N LEU A 93 -5.62 3.40 -16.65
CA LEU A 93 -6.68 3.67 -17.62
C LEU A 93 -7.79 4.54 -17.01
N TYR A 94 -8.43 5.36 -17.86
CA TYR A 94 -9.60 6.16 -17.44
C TYR A 94 -10.76 5.26 -16.96
N PRO A 95 -11.52 5.65 -15.91
CA PRO A 95 -11.50 6.93 -15.18
C PRO A 95 -10.45 7.05 -14.07
N ASP A 96 -9.64 6.01 -13.87
CA ASP A 96 -8.68 5.97 -12.78
C ASP A 96 -7.49 6.90 -13.05
N HIS A 97 -7.02 7.51 -11.96
CA HIS A 97 -5.88 8.42 -11.99
C HIS A 97 -4.92 8.04 -10.87
N ILE A 98 -3.71 7.66 -11.26
CA ILE A 98 -2.63 7.50 -10.31
C ILE A 98 -2.11 8.88 -9.94
N ARG A 99 -2.13 9.19 -8.64
CA ARG A 99 -1.50 10.40 -8.10
C ARG A 99 -0.33 9.98 -7.23
N SER A 100 0.84 10.54 -7.54
CA SER A 100 1.99 10.46 -6.65
C SER A 100 1.77 11.45 -5.50
N GLU A 101 1.97 10.96 -4.28
CA GLU A 101 2.33 11.78 -3.13
C GLU A 101 1.28 12.78 -2.65
N LYS A 102 0.65 12.47 -1.52
CA LYS A 102 -0.32 13.35 -0.87
C LYS A 102 0.23 13.77 0.49
N SER A 103 0.32 15.08 0.71
CA SER A 103 0.48 15.59 2.07
C SER A 103 -0.86 15.43 2.80
N ILE A 104 -0.81 14.91 4.02
CA ILE A 104 -1.99 14.82 4.88
C ILE A 104 -1.88 15.79 6.05
N ASN A 105 -3.04 16.27 6.49
CA ASN A 105 -3.23 16.90 7.78
C ASN A 105 -4.34 16.14 8.49
N LEU A 106 -4.02 15.49 9.61
CA LEU A 106 -4.99 14.80 10.43
C LEU A 106 -5.10 15.52 11.77
N GLU A 107 -6.29 15.99 12.08
CA GLU A 107 -6.58 16.74 13.30
C GLU A 107 -7.24 15.81 14.31
N LEU A 108 -6.71 15.78 15.54
CA LEU A 108 -7.36 15.09 16.64
C LEU A 108 -8.45 16.01 17.21
N ALA A 109 -9.72 15.61 17.09
CA ALA A 109 -10.86 16.45 17.53
C ALA A 109 -10.75 16.92 18.99
N ASP A 110 -10.17 16.10 19.88
CA ASP A 110 -10.09 16.37 21.32
C ASP A 110 -8.71 16.82 21.82
N LYS A 111 -7.70 16.87 20.96
CA LYS A 111 -6.33 17.24 21.34
C LYS A 111 -5.89 18.34 20.39
N GLU A 112 -5.33 19.44 20.89
CA GLU A 112 -4.70 20.48 20.06
C GLU A 112 -3.44 19.94 19.35
N VAL A 113 -3.57 18.85 18.60
CA VAL A 113 -2.52 18.07 17.99
C VAL A 113 -2.89 17.86 16.52
N ILE A 114 -1.99 18.29 15.64
CA ILE A 114 -2.10 18.07 14.21
C ILE A 114 -1.00 17.11 13.80
N ILE A 115 -1.38 15.98 13.21
CA ILE A 115 -0.45 15.06 12.58
C ILE A 115 -0.28 15.49 11.13
N ARG A 116 0.96 15.77 10.73
CA ARG A 116 1.32 16.15 9.37
C ARG A 116 2.29 15.15 8.79
N GLY A 117 2.12 14.85 7.51
CA GLY A 117 2.96 13.87 6.87
C GLY A 117 2.98 14.00 5.35
N ARG A 118 4.06 13.49 4.76
CA ARG A 118 4.17 13.17 3.34
C ARG A 118 4.47 11.67 3.21
N ILE A 119 3.76 11.01 2.32
CA ILE A 119 3.95 9.59 2.00
C ILE A 119 4.33 9.46 0.53
N ASP A 120 5.39 8.71 0.26
CA ASP A 120 5.69 8.19 -1.07
C ASP A 120 4.76 7.01 -1.36
N ALA A 121 3.45 7.30 -1.46
CA ALA A 121 2.43 6.33 -1.82
C ALA A 121 1.76 6.74 -3.13
N LEU A 122 1.38 5.73 -3.90
CA LEU A 122 0.50 5.85 -5.04
C LEU A 122 -0.94 5.75 -4.55
N VAL A 123 -1.73 6.80 -4.80
CA VAL A 123 -3.17 6.77 -4.54
C VAL A 123 -3.88 6.44 -5.86
N MET A 124 -4.72 5.41 -5.84
CA MET A 124 -5.45 4.87 -6.99
C MET A 124 -6.94 4.85 -6.69
N ASN A 125 -7.74 5.32 -7.64
CA ASN A 125 -9.21 5.40 -7.54
C ASN A 125 -9.74 6.01 -6.22
N GLU A 126 -8.96 6.92 -5.63
CA GLU A 126 -9.28 7.64 -4.38
C GLU A 126 -9.49 6.78 -3.11
N GLN A 127 -9.51 5.45 -3.22
CA GLN A 127 -9.78 4.48 -2.16
C GLN A 127 -8.63 3.50 -1.90
N LEU A 128 -7.79 3.23 -2.90
CA LEU A 128 -6.64 2.34 -2.74
C LEU A 128 -5.35 3.17 -2.57
N TRP A 129 -4.70 2.99 -1.43
CA TRP A 129 -3.45 3.63 -1.07
C TRP A 129 -2.35 2.57 -1.05
N MET A 130 -1.41 2.66 -1.99
CA MET A 130 -0.31 1.72 -2.11
C MET A 130 0.99 2.39 -1.68
N MET A 131 1.64 1.82 -0.66
CA MET A 131 2.97 2.20 -0.24
C MET A 131 3.97 1.10 -0.61
N VAL A 132 5.05 1.51 -1.25
CA VAL A 132 6.20 0.63 -1.53
C VAL A 132 7.29 1.02 -0.54
N ILE A 133 7.76 0.06 0.25
CA ILE A 133 8.72 0.26 1.34
C ILE A 133 10.03 -0.45 1.01
N GLU A 134 11.14 0.29 1.06
CA GLU A 134 12.49 -0.25 0.88
C GLU A 134 12.89 -1.11 2.10
N SER A 135 13.04 -2.43 1.93
CA SER A 135 13.28 -3.36 3.07
C SER A 135 14.68 -3.27 3.69
N LYS A 136 15.63 -2.63 3.01
CA LYS A 136 17.07 -2.64 3.37
C LYS A 136 17.47 -1.59 4.40
N ARG A 137 16.62 -0.62 4.71
CA ARG A 137 16.89 0.40 5.73
C ARG A 137 16.15 0.03 7.00
N ALA A 138 16.88 -0.21 8.08
CA ALA A 138 16.30 -0.50 9.40
C ALA A 138 15.35 0.59 9.92
N GLU A 139 15.45 1.81 9.38
CA GLU A 139 14.57 2.96 9.64
C GLU A 139 13.19 2.81 8.99
N PHE A 140 13.05 1.94 7.98
CA PHE A 140 11.81 1.62 7.26
C PHE A 140 11.33 0.23 7.63
N SER A 141 11.09 -0.01 8.92
CA SER A 141 10.46 -1.25 9.35
C SER A 141 9.04 -1.35 8.77
N ILE A 142 8.61 -2.56 8.42
CA ILE A 142 7.24 -2.83 7.95
C ILE A 142 6.22 -2.27 8.95
N GLU A 143 6.53 -2.33 10.25
CA GLU A 143 5.68 -1.79 11.31
C GLU A 143 5.57 -0.26 11.25
N ALA A 144 6.68 0.45 11.02
CA ALA A 144 6.68 1.90 10.86
C ALA A 144 5.91 2.32 9.62
N GLY A 145 6.11 1.63 8.49
CA GLY A 145 5.35 1.90 7.27
C GLY A 145 3.87 1.55 7.39
N LEU A 146 3.51 0.51 8.17
CA LEU A 146 2.12 0.19 8.47
C LEU A 146 1.46 1.27 9.33
N ALA A 147 2.13 1.72 10.39
CA ALA A 147 1.62 2.82 11.20
C ALA A 147 1.47 4.10 10.37
N GLN A 148 2.45 4.38 9.50
CA GLN A 148 2.35 5.49 8.57
C GLN A 148 1.12 5.31 7.66
N LEU A 149 1.05 4.25 6.85
CA LEU A 149 -0.06 3.99 5.93
C LEU A 149 -1.44 4.07 6.59
N LEU A 150 -1.63 3.47 7.77
CA LEU A 150 -2.87 3.56 8.53
C LEU A 150 -3.22 5.01 8.91
N THR A 151 -2.22 5.81 9.30
CA THR A 151 -2.39 7.25 9.56
C THR A 151 -2.92 7.98 8.33
N TYR A 152 -2.47 7.61 7.13
CA TYR A 152 -2.98 8.18 5.87
C TYR A 152 -4.39 7.72 5.55
N LEU A 153 -4.71 6.44 5.75
CA LEU A 153 -6.07 5.93 5.54
C LEU A 153 -7.07 6.64 6.46
N MET A 154 -6.69 6.92 7.71
CA MET A 154 -7.51 7.69 8.64
C MET A 154 -7.67 9.17 8.22
N ALA A 155 -6.75 9.69 7.41
CA ALA A 155 -6.79 11.03 6.84
C ALA A 155 -7.47 11.09 5.46
N SER A 156 -8.12 10.00 5.04
CA SER A 156 -8.82 9.95 3.76
C SER A 156 -9.85 11.07 3.65
N LEU A 157 -9.94 11.69 2.47
CA LEU A 157 -10.95 12.71 2.17
C LEU A 157 -12.35 12.11 1.96
N TYR A 158 -12.43 10.78 1.92
CA TYR A 158 -13.65 10.03 1.67
C TYR A 158 -13.86 8.97 2.78
N PRO A 159 -14.16 9.41 4.02
CA PRO A 159 -14.32 8.50 5.16
C PRO A 159 -15.55 7.58 5.05
N GLU A 160 -16.53 7.95 4.21
CA GLU A 160 -17.75 7.17 3.97
C GLU A 160 -17.54 5.96 3.05
N HIS A 161 -16.33 5.82 2.47
CA HIS A 161 -15.96 4.70 1.62
C HIS A 161 -14.87 3.84 2.28
N PRO A 162 -14.90 2.52 2.09
CA PRO A 162 -13.77 1.67 2.45
C PRO A 162 -12.49 2.19 1.79
N ASN A 163 -11.43 2.34 2.57
CA ASN A 163 -10.10 2.68 2.06
C ASN A 163 -9.19 1.48 2.32
N TYR A 164 -8.40 1.11 1.31
CA TYR A 164 -7.52 -0.05 1.34
C TYR A 164 -6.08 0.40 1.33
N GLY A 165 -5.26 -0.21 2.19
CA GLY A 165 -3.82 0.00 2.23
C GLY A 165 -3.09 -1.23 1.75
N LEU A 166 -2.16 -1.06 0.80
CA LEU A 166 -1.20 -2.11 0.44
C LEU A 166 0.21 -1.67 0.83
N ILE A 167 0.94 -2.58 1.47
CA ILE A 167 2.39 -2.45 1.69
C ILE A 167 3.07 -3.50 0.85
N MET A 168 3.96 -3.06 -0.02
CA MET A 168 4.87 -3.94 -0.75
C MET A 168 6.28 -3.68 -0.25
N THR A 169 7.01 -4.73 0.10
CA THR A 169 8.41 -4.64 0.49
C THR A 169 9.31 -4.94 -0.70
N GLU A 170 10.32 -4.10 -0.94
CA GLU A 170 11.34 -4.27 -1.98
C GLU A 170 12.66 -4.82 -1.46
#